data_AF-A0A0J7I1H7-F1
#
_entry.id   AF-A0A0J7I1H7-F1
#
_cell.length_a   1.000
_cell.length_b   1.000
_cell.length_c   1.000
_cell.angle_alpha   90.00
_cell.angle_beta   90.00
_cell.angle_gamma   90.00
#
_symmetry.space_group_name_H-M   'P 1'
#
loop_
_entity.id
_entity.type
_entity.pdbx_description
1 polymer ?
#
loop_
_entity_poly.entity_id
_entity_poly.type
_entity_poly.pdbx_seq_one_letter_code
_entity_poly.pdbx_strand_id
1 'polypeptide(L)'
;MRHFDIEKFKKNAIGKYSLNYEYEQFGTITKQTGAKLKSGTVYQENISKKHSTLEDWYEYDEKGRLRKTGSMIFHDNPIGFYREYDENGKMILEENEEEKYKLSYTDIREIILKTEGRDIFDNRQNTLVIREFVQFAYYMVFISYDDKPTKKYLLDASTGEKVDFSKIKKTESKSTSHLKSPNEIGTAYSSNNELTADKNIYPVYDGRYYTKAEWEEFQKSLPWWKRIL
;
A
#
# COMPACT_ATOMS: atom_id res chain seq x y z
N MET A 1 6.45 16.94 8.93
CA MET A 1 5.59 15.78 9.25
C MET A 1 4.14 16.21 9.16
N ARG A 2 3.22 15.37 8.64
CA ARG A 2 1.79 15.72 8.53
C ARG A 2 1.18 15.94 9.93
N HIS A 3 0.16 16.79 9.99
CA HIS A 3 -0.59 17.08 11.20
C HIS A 3 -2.07 17.20 10.84
N PHE A 4 -2.94 16.67 11.70
CA PHE A 4 -4.38 16.70 11.50
C PHE A 4 -5.01 17.93 12.15
N ASP A 5 -5.69 18.76 11.36
CA ASP A 5 -6.39 19.95 11.85
C ASP A 5 -7.73 19.57 12.49
N ILE A 6 -7.67 19.26 13.79
CA ILE A 6 -8.81 18.80 14.59
C ILE A 6 -9.93 19.85 14.65
N GLU A 7 -9.59 21.13 14.76
CA GLU A 7 -10.58 22.20 14.91
C GLU A 7 -11.35 22.41 13.60
N LYS A 8 -10.63 22.45 12.47
CA LYS A 8 -11.28 22.47 11.15
C LYS A 8 -12.12 21.22 10.93
N PHE A 9 -11.62 20.04 11.29
CA PHE A 9 -12.38 18.80 11.17
C PHE A 9 -13.68 18.85 11.97
N LYS A 10 -13.63 19.15 13.28
CA LYS A 10 -14.82 19.22 14.15
C LYS A 10 -15.85 20.24 13.67
N LYS A 11 -15.41 21.35 13.09
CA LYS A 11 -16.30 22.39 12.53
C LYS A 11 -17.11 21.90 11.33
N ASN A 12 -16.53 21.02 10.51
CA ASN A 12 -17.14 20.58 9.25
C ASN A 12 -17.70 19.15 9.30
N ALA A 13 -17.29 18.35 10.29
CA ALA A 13 -17.68 16.96 10.37
C ALA A 13 -19.15 16.78 10.77
N ILE A 14 -19.76 15.75 10.19
CA ILE A 14 -21.16 15.38 10.40
C ILE A 14 -21.18 14.00 11.07
N GLY A 15 -22.06 13.82 12.05
CA GLY A 15 -22.32 12.54 12.71
C GLY A 15 -22.43 12.65 14.23
N LYS A 16 -23.15 11.71 14.85
CA LYS A 16 -23.39 11.70 16.31
C LYS A 16 -22.40 10.82 17.08
N TYR A 17 -21.95 9.71 16.49
CA TYR A 17 -21.11 8.70 17.14
C TYR A 17 -19.76 8.48 16.43
N SER A 18 -19.73 8.68 15.11
CA SER A 18 -18.52 8.80 14.31
C SER A 18 -18.64 10.10 13.53
N LEU A 19 -17.66 10.98 13.70
CA LEU A 19 -17.58 12.22 12.95
C LEU A 19 -16.94 11.90 11.60
N ASN A 20 -17.58 12.35 10.52
CA ASN A 20 -17.08 12.15 9.16
C ASN A 20 -17.06 13.48 8.43
N TYR A 21 -15.99 13.76 7.70
CA TYR A 21 -15.88 14.92 6.83
C TYR A 21 -15.22 14.51 5.52
N GLU A 22 -15.89 14.74 4.40
CA GLU A 22 -15.39 14.43 3.08
C GLU A 22 -15.39 15.69 2.21
N TYR A 23 -14.31 15.90 1.46
CA TYR A 23 -14.20 17.00 0.52
C TYR A 23 -13.35 16.62 -0.69
N GLU A 24 -13.65 17.23 -1.84
CA GLU A 24 -12.86 17.11 -3.07
C GLU A 24 -12.12 18.42 -3.32
N GLN A 25 -10.82 18.33 -3.61
CA GLN A 25 -10.00 19.47 -4.00
C GLN A 25 -9.05 19.07 -5.12
N PHE A 26 -9.12 19.76 -6.26
CA PHE A 26 -8.28 19.50 -7.44
C PHE A 26 -8.27 18.03 -7.89
N GLY A 27 -9.43 17.36 -7.86
CA GLY A 27 -9.55 15.94 -8.23
C GLY A 27 -8.99 14.95 -7.21
N THR A 28 -8.63 15.43 -6.01
CA THR A 28 -8.27 14.60 -4.86
C THR A 28 -9.46 14.56 -3.91
N ILE A 29 -9.87 13.37 -3.50
CA ILE A 29 -10.91 13.15 -2.50
C ILE A 29 -10.20 12.90 -1.17
N THR A 30 -10.56 13.66 -0.15
CA THR A 30 -10.08 13.47 1.21
C THR A 30 -11.26 13.13 2.11
N LYS A 31 -11.17 11.98 2.78
CA LYS A 31 -12.14 11.50 3.76
C LYS A 31 -11.49 11.51 5.12
N GLN A 32 -12.06 12.23 6.06
CA GLN A 32 -11.59 12.31 7.43
C GLN A 32 -12.62 11.70 8.37
N THR A 33 -12.15 10.92 9.34
CA THR A 33 -12.99 10.32 10.37
C THR A 33 -12.41 10.57 11.76
N GLY A 34 -13.29 10.61 12.75
CA GLY A 34 -12.92 10.72 14.16
C GLY A 34 -13.67 9.67 14.97
N ALA A 35 -12.93 8.77 15.60
CA ALA A 35 -13.48 7.68 16.40
C ALA A 35 -13.02 7.79 17.87
N LYS A 36 -13.98 7.72 18.79
CA LYS A 36 -13.68 7.68 20.23
C LYS A 36 -13.48 6.22 20.66
N LEU A 37 -12.25 5.89 21.03
CA LEU A 37 -11.87 4.58 21.59
C LEU A 37 -11.77 4.67 23.11
N LYS A 38 -11.65 3.52 23.78
CA LYS A 38 -11.39 3.48 25.24
C LYS A 38 -10.04 4.12 25.61
N SER A 39 -9.07 4.03 24.71
CA SER A 39 -7.70 4.54 24.88
C SER A 39 -7.52 6.01 24.50
N GLY A 40 -8.56 6.67 23.97
CA GLY A 40 -8.48 8.05 23.47
C GLY A 40 -9.24 8.23 22.16
N THR A 41 -9.18 9.43 21.60
CA THR A 41 -9.73 9.69 20.27
C THR A 41 -8.66 9.43 19.22
N VAL A 42 -9.04 8.76 18.13
CA VAL A 42 -8.20 8.55 16.96
C VAL A 42 -8.84 9.26 15.78
N TYR A 43 -8.02 9.98 15.02
CA TYR A 43 -8.42 10.59 13.76
C TYR A 43 -7.78 9.85 12.61
N GLN A 44 -8.52 9.68 11.52
CA GLN A 44 -8.01 9.09 10.30
C GLN A 44 -8.28 10.00 9.12
N GLU A 45 -7.38 9.96 8.15
CA GLU A 45 -7.49 10.66 6.88
C GLU A 45 -7.14 9.69 5.76
N ASN A 46 -8.08 9.52 4.83
CA ASN A 46 -7.91 8.74 3.63
C ASN A 46 -7.90 9.68 2.43
N ILE A 47 -6.88 9.59 1.60
CA ILE A 47 -6.65 10.46 0.45
C ILE A 47 -6.58 9.60 -0.80
N SER A 48 -7.47 9.86 -1.74
CA SER A 48 -7.47 9.17 -3.03
C SER A 48 -7.61 10.17 -4.17
N LYS A 49 -7.15 9.79 -5.36
CA LYS A 49 -7.49 10.53 -6.58
C LYS A 49 -8.87 10.11 -7.04
N LYS A 50 -9.63 11.05 -7.61
CA LYS A 50 -10.88 10.74 -8.28
C LYS A 50 -10.64 9.66 -9.33
N HIS A 51 -11.50 8.65 -9.32
CA HIS A 51 -11.42 7.46 -10.17
C HIS A 51 -10.26 6.49 -9.90
N SER A 52 -9.47 6.70 -8.84
CA SER A 52 -8.42 5.78 -8.41
C SER A 52 -8.98 4.73 -7.44
N THR A 53 -8.48 3.50 -7.52
CA THR A 53 -8.67 2.48 -6.48
C THR A 53 -7.58 2.55 -5.41
N LEU A 54 -6.49 3.27 -5.68
CA LEU A 54 -5.43 3.56 -4.72
C LEU A 54 -5.84 4.68 -3.77
N GLU A 55 -5.58 4.45 -2.49
CA GLU A 55 -5.85 5.37 -1.39
C GLU A 55 -4.68 5.33 -0.40
N ASP A 56 -4.24 6.51 0.02
CA ASP A 56 -3.31 6.65 1.14
C ASP A 56 -4.10 6.88 2.40
N TRP A 57 -3.66 6.28 3.48
CA TRP A 57 -4.30 6.43 4.77
C TRP A 57 -3.30 6.89 5.81
N TYR A 58 -3.79 7.73 6.71
CA TYR A 58 -3.03 8.35 7.78
C TYR A 58 -3.85 8.25 9.05
N GLU A 59 -3.22 7.82 10.14
CA GLU A 59 -3.81 7.80 11.47
C GLU A 59 -3.09 8.79 12.38
N TYR A 60 -3.87 9.50 13.18
CA TYR A 60 -3.40 10.54 14.07
C TYR A 60 -3.96 10.34 15.48
N ASP A 61 -3.17 10.75 16.48
CA ASP A 61 -3.62 10.76 17.87
C ASP A 61 -4.58 11.93 18.18
N GLU A 62 -5.06 12.00 19.41
CA GLU A 62 -5.99 13.04 19.87
C GLU A 62 -5.44 14.47 19.82
N LYS A 63 -4.12 14.63 19.65
CA LYS A 63 -3.44 15.91 19.47
C LYS A 63 -3.16 16.20 17.99
N GLY A 64 -3.60 15.35 17.07
CA GLY A 64 -3.41 15.48 15.62
C GLY A 64 -2.02 15.08 15.16
N ARG A 65 -1.22 14.40 16.00
CA ARG A 65 0.13 13.95 15.65
C ARG A 65 0.04 12.64 14.88
N LEU A 66 0.83 12.53 13.81
CA LEU A 66 0.87 11.34 12.97
C LEU A 66 1.36 10.12 13.76
N ARG A 67 0.61 9.02 13.66
CA ARG A 67 0.88 7.75 14.33
C ARG A 67 1.18 6.64 13.35
N LYS A 68 0.43 6.58 12.25
CA LYS A 68 0.56 5.52 11.25
C LYS A 68 0.31 6.06 9.85
N THR A 69 0.95 5.43 8.88
CA THR A 69 0.71 5.67 7.45
C THR A 69 0.75 4.38 6.68
N GLY A 70 -0.03 4.30 5.62
CA GLY A 70 0.14 3.29 4.59
C GLY A 70 -0.63 3.65 3.33
N SER A 71 -0.61 2.73 2.38
CA SER A 71 -1.43 2.81 1.18
C SER A 71 -2.24 1.52 1.04
N MET A 72 -3.39 1.62 0.40
CA MET A 72 -4.29 0.52 0.14
C MET A 72 -4.84 0.60 -1.29
N ILE A 73 -5.21 -0.55 -1.83
CA ILE A 73 -6.01 -0.68 -3.04
C ILE A 73 -7.39 -1.23 -2.66
N PHE A 74 -8.45 -0.71 -3.27
CA PHE A 74 -9.84 -1.12 -3.00
C PHE A 74 -10.25 -0.99 -1.53
N HIS A 75 -9.75 0.04 -0.84
CA HIS A 75 -10.05 0.37 0.57
C HIS A 75 -9.65 -0.66 1.65
N ASP A 76 -9.25 -1.89 1.27
CA ASP A 76 -9.01 -2.97 2.26
C ASP A 76 -7.78 -3.84 1.96
N ASN A 77 -7.04 -3.60 0.87
CA ASN A 77 -5.86 -4.39 0.53
C ASN A 77 -4.58 -3.55 0.68
N PRO A 78 -3.79 -3.74 1.74
CA PRO A 78 -2.54 -3.00 1.94
C PRO A 78 -1.56 -3.19 0.78
N ILE A 79 -0.91 -2.10 0.38
CA ILE A 79 0.08 -2.05 -0.69
C ILE A 79 1.23 -1.11 -0.30
N GLY A 80 2.45 -1.43 -0.74
CA GLY A 80 3.64 -0.66 -0.43
C GLY A 80 4.01 -0.75 1.04
N PHE A 81 4.38 0.39 1.64
CA PHE A 81 4.92 0.43 2.99
C PHE A 81 3.88 0.86 4.03
N TYR A 82 3.76 0.05 5.07
CA TYR A 82 3.17 0.43 6.34
C TYR A 82 4.23 1.07 7.23
N ARG A 83 3.91 2.15 7.93
CA ARG A 83 4.83 2.81 8.87
C ARG A 83 4.13 3.22 10.15
N GLU A 84 4.84 3.10 11.27
CA GLU A 84 4.43 3.65 12.58
C GLU A 84 5.45 4.64 13.12
N TYR A 85 4.95 5.60 13.89
CA TYR A 85 5.72 6.70 14.46
C TYR A 85 5.49 6.80 15.97
N ASP A 86 6.54 7.16 16.69
CA ASP A 86 6.45 7.50 18.11
C ASP A 86 5.80 8.89 18.33
N GLU A 87 5.67 9.28 19.60
CA GLU A 87 5.05 10.56 19.98
C GLU A 87 5.84 11.81 19.56
N ASN A 88 7.12 11.64 19.23
CA ASN A 88 8.03 12.68 18.75
C ASN A 88 8.10 12.71 17.21
N GLY A 89 7.39 11.79 16.53
CA GLY A 89 7.38 11.69 15.08
C GLY A 89 8.54 10.88 14.50
N LYS A 90 9.31 10.17 15.33
CA LYS A 90 10.36 9.27 14.85
C LYS A 90 9.70 7.97 14.39
N MET A 91 10.08 7.50 13.20
CA MET A 91 9.63 6.19 12.70
C MET A 91 10.16 5.08 13.61
N ILE A 92 9.26 4.19 14.03
CA ILE A 92 9.57 3.04 14.90
C ILE A 92 9.30 1.69 14.22
N LEU A 93 8.55 1.70 13.12
CA LEU A 93 8.27 0.51 12.32
C LEU A 93 8.10 0.90 10.85
N GLU A 94 8.66 0.08 9.97
CA GLU A 94 8.41 0.10 8.53
C GLU A 94 8.29 -1.34 8.03
N GLU A 95 7.19 -1.67 7.36
CA GLU A 95 6.94 -3.01 6.82
C GLU A 95 6.48 -2.89 5.36
N ASN A 96 7.01 -3.73 4.48
CA ASN A 96 6.57 -3.81 3.09
C ASN A 96 5.46 -4.87 2.95
N GLU A 97 4.23 -4.41 2.74
CA GLU A 97 3.04 -5.25 2.61
C GLU A 97 3.06 -6.15 1.35
N GLU A 98 3.96 -5.86 0.41
CA GLU A 98 4.11 -6.61 -0.83
C GLU A 98 5.25 -7.63 -0.80
N GLU A 99 6.12 -7.62 0.21
CA GLU A 99 7.36 -8.43 0.23
C GLU A 99 7.11 -9.94 0.09
N LYS A 100 5.99 -10.42 0.64
CA LYS A 100 5.57 -11.84 0.58
C LYS A 100 5.01 -12.27 -0.78
N TYR A 101 4.84 -11.35 -1.73
CA TYR A 101 4.30 -11.61 -3.06
C TYR A 101 5.38 -11.39 -4.11
N LYS A 102 5.68 -12.41 -4.93
CA LYS A 102 6.66 -12.25 -6.02
C LYS A 102 6.15 -11.31 -7.12
N LEU A 103 4.82 -11.24 -7.29
CA LEU A 103 4.16 -10.31 -8.19
C LEU A 103 3.45 -9.23 -7.37
N SER A 104 3.72 -7.97 -7.68
CA SER A 104 3.05 -6.80 -7.11
C SER A 104 1.68 -6.58 -7.76
N TYR A 105 0.86 -5.68 -7.19
CA TYR A 105 -0.36 -5.23 -7.87
C TYR A 105 -0.08 -4.56 -9.23
N THR A 106 1.10 -3.98 -9.43
CA THR A 106 1.49 -3.41 -10.72
C THR A 106 1.68 -4.51 -11.77
N ASP A 107 2.30 -5.63 -11.39
CA ASP A 107 2.47 -6.76 -12.31
C ASP A 107 1.13 -7.41 -12.66
N ILE A 108 0.25 -7.56 -11.66
CA ILE A 108 -1.11 -8.07 -11.84
C ILE A 108 -1.95 -7.14 -12.72
N ARG A 109 -1.79 -5.82 -12.58
CA ARG A 109 -2.42 -4.84 -13.48
C ARG A 109 -2.03 -5.10 -14.92
N GLU A 110 -0.74 -5.27 -15.22
CA GLU A 110 -0.29 -5.48 -16.61
C GLU A 110 -0.86 -6.77 -17.20
N ILE A 111 -0.94 -7.84 -16.41
CA ILE A 111 -1.55 -9.11 -16.82
C ILE A 111 -3.04 -8.92 -17.16
N ILE A 112 -3.79 -8.27 -16.27
CA ILE A 112 -5.23 -8.06 -16.45
C ILE A 112 -5.51 -7.07 -17.59
N LEU A 113 -4.71 -6.01 -17.71
CA LEU A 113 -4.82 -5.04 -18.79
C LEU A 113 -4.60 -5.71 -20.15
N LYS A 114 -3.60 -6.58 -20.27
CA LYS A 114 -3.31 -7.33 -21.49
C LYS A 114 -4.37 -8.37 -21.84
N THR A 115 -4.90 -9.07 -20.84
CA THR A 115 -5.80 -10.22 -21.05
C THR A 115 -7.27 -9.86 -21.10
N GLU A 116 -7.67 -8.80 -20.41
CA GLU A 116 -9.07 -8.39 -20.24
C GLU A 116 -9.32 -6.94 -20.69
N GLY A 117 -8.28 -6.16 -21.00
CA GLY A 117 -8.42 -4.75 -21.38
C GLY A 117 -8.87 -3.84 -20.24
N ARG A 118 -8.64 -4.26 -18.99
CA ARG A 118 -9.10 -3.56 -17.78
C ARG A 118 -7.95 -3.03 -16.94
N ASP A 119 -8.08 -1.81 -16.45
CA ASP A 119 -7.14 -1.23 -15.49
C ASP A 119 -7.69 -1.36 -14.06
N ILE A 120 -7.01 -2.14 -13.22
CA ILE A 120 -7.41 -2.38 -11.83
C ILE A 120 -7.23 -1.16 -10.93
N PHE A 121 -6.49 -0.14 -11.39
CA PHE A 121 -6.39 1.14 -10.69
C PHE A 121 -7.50 2.14 -11.04
N ASP A 122 -8.33 1.83 -12.05
CA ASP A 122 -9.46 2.66 -12.45
C ASP A 122 -10.77 2.14 -11.84
N ASN A 123 -11.28 2.84 -10.82
CA ASN A 123 -12.46 2.42 -10.08
C ASN A 123 -13.75 2.48 -10.91
N ARG A 124 -13.74 3.11 -12.08
CA ARG A 124 -14.87 3.14 -13.01
C ARG A 124 -15.05 1.81 -13.75
N GLN A 125 -14.02 0.97 -13.77
CA GLN A 125 -14.01 -0.28 -14.53
C GLN A 125 -14.47 -1.50 -13.72
N ASN A 126 -14.97 -1.30 -12.49
CA ASN A 126 -15.55 -2.33 -11.62
C ASN A 126 -14.75 -3.65 -11.58
N THR A 127 -13.43 -3.52 -11.53
CA THR A 127 -12.51 -4.66 -11.45
C THR A 127 -11.89 -4.66 -10.07
N LEU A 128 -12.10 -5.74 -9.31
CA LEU A 128 -11.61 -5.91 -7.94
C LEU A 128 -10.57 -7.02 -7.91
N VAL A 129 -9.44 -6.75 -7.27
CA VAL A 129 -8.36 -7.74 -7.08
C VAL A 129 -7.99 -7.81 -5.61
N ILE A 130 -8.24 -8.96 -5.00
CA ILE A 130 -7.97 -9.23 -3.58
C ILE A 130 -6.84 -10.25 -3.47
N ARG A 131 -5.93 -10.04 -2.53
CA ARG A 131 -4.93 -11.03 -2.15
C ARG A 131 -5.53 -12.06 -1.21
N GLU A 132 -5.35 -13.34 -1.53
CA GLU A 132 -5.80 -14.45 -0.71
C GLU A 132 -4.61 -15.32 -0.32
N PHE A 133 -4.55 -15.72 0.96
CA PHE A 133 -3.54 -16.62 1.51
C PHE A 133 -4.25 -17.79 2.19
N VAL A 134 -4.33 -18.92 1.49
CA VAL A 134 -4.87 -20.17 2.06
C VAL A 134 -3.72 -21.15 2.34
N GLN A 135 -2.97 -21.50 1.29
CA GLN A 135 -1.79 -22.37 1.35
C GLN A 135 -0.68 -21.86 0.41
N PHE A 136 -1.08 -21.25 -0.70
CA PHE A 136 -0.24 -20.44 -1.58
C PHE A 136 -0.85 -19.04 -1.70
N ALA A 137 -0.04 -18.08 -2.13
CA ALA A 137 -0.47 -16.72 -2.40
C ALA A 137 -1.20 -16.65 -3.74
N TYR A 138 -2.43 -16.13 -3.76
CA TYR A 138 -3.20 -15.91 -4.98
C TYR A 138 -3.74 -14.49 -5.05
N TYR A 139 -4.01 -14.05 -6.28
CA TYR A 139 -4.86 -12.90 -6.55
C TYR A 139 -6.22 -13.38 -7.05
N MET A 140 -7.27 -13.04 -6.31
CA MET A 140 -8.64 -13.28 -6.72
C MET A 140 -9.17 -12.07 -7.48
N VAL A 141 -9.52 -12.29 -8.74
CA VAL A 141 -9.97 -11.25 -9.66
C VAL A 141 -11.47 -11.36 -9.88
N PHE A 142 -12.18 -10.26 -9.70
CA PHE A 142 -13.59 -10.08 -10.05
C PHE A 142 -13.72 -8.97 -11.07
N ILE A 143 -14.41 -9.25 -12.18
CA ILE A 143 -14.71 -8.26 -13.22
C ILE A 143 -16.22 -8.23 -13.40
N SER A 144 -16.83 -7.12 -13.00
CA SER A 144 -18.25 -6.89 -13.22
C SER A 144 -18.48 -6.20 -14.56
N TYR A 145 -19.55 -6.62 -15.23
CA TYR A 145 -20.03 -6.06 -16.49
C TYR A 145 -21.48 -5.62 -16.27
N ASP A 146 -21.90 -4.54 -16.92
CA ASP A 146 -23.25 -3.98 -16.70
C ASP A 146 -24.37 -4.94 -17.10
N ASP A 147 -24.10 -5.83 -18.06
CA ASP A 147 -25.09 -6.71 -18.70
C ASP A 147 -24.74 -8.21 -18.60
N LYS A 148 -23.64 -8.57 -17.93
CA LYS A 148 -23.14 -9.96 -17.88
C LYS A 148 -22.80 -10.41 -16.46
N PRO A 149 -22.85 -11.74 -16.20
CA PRO A 149 -22.38 -12.29 -14.94
C PRO A 149 -20.94 -11.83 -14.64
N THR A 150 -20.67 -11.57 -13.36
CA THR A 150 -19.33 -11.21 -12.90
C THR A 150 -18.38 -12.35 -13.20
N LYS A 151 -17.30 -12.05 -13.92
CA LYS A 151 -16.23 -13.02 -14.20
C LYS A 151 -15.33 -13.11 -12.97
N LYS A 152 -15.07 -14.33 -12.51
CA LYS A 152 -14.21 -14.62 -11.36
C LYS A 152 -13.13 -15.63 -11.74
N TYR A 153 -11.88 -15.34 -11.43
CA TYR A 153 -10.76 -16.27 -11.59
C TYR A 153 -9.63 -15.98 -10.59
N LEU A 154 -8.69 -16.90 -10.49
CA LEU A 154 -7.50 -16.77 -9.66
C LEU A 154 -6.27 -16.62 -10.53
N LEU A 155 -5.32 -15.80 -10.08
CA LEU A 155 -3.97 -15.75 -10.59
C LEU A 155 -3.02 -16.23 -9.49
N ASP A 156 -2.10 -17.12 -9.84
CA ASP A 156 -1.01 -17.51 -8.95
C ASP A 156 -0.12 -16.29 -8.68
N ALA A 157 0.13 -15.94 -7.42
CA ALA A 157 0.88 -14.72 -7.09
C ALA A 157 2.39 -14.83 -7.33
N SER A 158 2.88 -15.99 -7.79
CA SER A 158 4.27 -16.21 -8.14
C SER A 158 4.53 -16.20 -9.64
N THR A 159 3.57 -16.63 -10.44
CA THR A 159 3.70 -16.79 -11.91
C THR A 159 2.74 -15.89 -12.69
N GLY A 160 1.63 -15.46 -12.08
CA GLY A 160 0.59 -14.68 -12.76
C GLY A 160 -0.30 -15.52 -13.67
N GLU A 161 -0.17 -16.84 -13.64
CA GLU A 161 -0.97 -17.75 -14.45
C GLU A 161 -2.35 -17.98 -13.84
N LYS A 162 -3.35 -18.23 -14.70
CA LYS A 162 -4.72 -18.54 -14.27
C LYS A 162 -4.77 -19.91 -13.60
N VAL A 163 -5.31 -19.97 -12.39
CA VAL A 163 -5.47 -21.20 -11.61
C VAL A 163 -6.92 -21.63 -11.59
N ASP A 164 -7.15 -22.94 -11.72
CA ASP A 164 -8.48 -23.54 -11.56
C ASP A 164 -8.81 -23.72 -10.07
N PHE A 165 -9.95 -23.17 -9.65
CA PHE A 165 -10.48 -23.28 -8.29
C PHE A 165 -10.57 -24.74 -7.81
N SER A 166 -10.85 -25.68 -8.71
CA SER A 166 -10.99 -27.11 -8.37
C SER A 166 -9.69 -27.75 -7.87
N LYS A 167 -8.53 -27.14 -8.20
CA LYS A 167 -7.21 -27.64 -7.83
C LYS A 167 -6.73 -27.12 -6.46
N ILE A 168 -7.47 -26.21 -5.84
CA ILE A 168 -7.15 -25.68 -4.51
C ILE A 168 -7.71 -26.65 -3.47
N LYS A 169 -6.84 -27.52 -2.93
CA LYS A 169 -7.19 -28.37 -1.79
C LYS A 169 -7.49 -27.47 -0.58
N LYS A 170 -8.76 -27.42 -0.16
CA LYS A 170 -9.14 -26.83 1.13
C LYS A 170 -8.50 -27.67 2.24
N THR A 171 -7.42 -27.18 2.81
CA THR A 171 -6.96 -27.64 4.11
C THR A 171 -7.40 -26.57 5.11
N GLU A 172 -8.16 -26.96 6.13
CA GLU A 172 -8.60 -26.05 7.20
C GLU A 172 -7.39 -25.29 7.75
N SER A 173 -7.41 -23.96 7.63
CA SER A 173 -6.33 -23.10 8.06
C SER A 173 -6.28 -23.07 9.60
N LYS A 174 -5.32 -23.81 10.18
CA LYS A 174 -4.80 -23.42 11.49
C LYS A 174 -3.95 -22.18 11.30
N SER A 175 -4.48 -21.05 11.76
CA SER A 175 -3.75 -19.79 11.90
C SER A 175 -2.38 -20.05 12.54
N THR A 176 -1.32 -19.80 11.77
CA THR A 176 0.05 -19.77 12.28
C THR A 176 0.68 -18.47 11.79
N SER A 177 0.41 -17.41 12.53
CA SER A 177 1.33 -16.29 12.66
C SER A 177 2.67 -16.85 13.11
N HIS A 178 3.71 -16.81 12.29
CA HIS A 178 5.14 -16.78 12.65
C HIS A 178 5.96 -17.04 11.38
N LEU A 179 6.34 -15.99 10.66
CA LEU A 179 7.42 -16.08 9.67
C LEU A 179 8.42 -14.96 9.90
N LYS A 180 9.64 -15.38 10.22
CA LYS A 180 10.84 -14.55 10.40
C LYS A 180 11.25 -13.99 9.04
N SER A 181 11.61 -12.71 9.03
CA SER A 181 12.10 -11.92 7.90
C SER A 181 13.47 -12.39 7.40
N PRO A 182 13.74 -12.25 6.08
CA PRO A 182 15.09 -12.03 5.61
C PRO A 182 15.23 -10.84 4.63
N ASN A 183 16.04 -9.87 5.09
CA ASN A 183 16.94 -8.96 4.35
C ASN A 183 16.37 -7.76 3.56
N GLU A 184 16.10 -6.71 4.34
CA GLU A 184 16.25 -5.25 4.14
C GLU A 184 16.57 -4.69 2.74
N ILE A 185 15.60 -3.92 2.23
CA ILE A 185 15.72 -2.99 1.10
C ILE A 185 16.67 -1.83 1.50
N GLY A 186 17.61 -1.46 0.62
CA GLY A 186 18.51 -0.32 0.84
C GLY A 186 19.87 -0.67 1.46
N THR A 187 20.28 -1.94 1.39
CA THR A 187 21.56 -2.39 1.97
C THR A 187 22.74 -1.71 1.29
N ALA A 188 23.52 -0.97 2.10
CA ALA A 188 24.78 -0.37 1.71
C ALA A 188 25.79 -1.45 1.29
N TYR A 189 26.25 -1.43 0.03
CA TYR A 189 27.32 -2.33 -0.45
C TYR A 189 28.63 -1.56 -0.66
N SER A 190 29.73 -2.11 -0.15
CA SER A 190 31.10 -1.60 -0.31
C SER A 190 31.86 -2.42 -1.35
N SER A 191 32.19 -1.82 -2.49
CA SER A 191 33.14 -2.44 -3.43
C SER A 191 34.56 -2.24 -2.90
N ASN A 192 35.23 -3.34 -2.54
CA ASN A 192 36.64 -3.35 -2.17
C ASN A 192 37.49 -2.94 -3.38
N ASN A 193 37.74 -1.63 -3.53
CA ASN A 193 38.92 -1.09 -4.20
C ASN A 193 39.12 0.35 -3.73
N GLU A 194 40.34 0.64 -3.30
CA GLU A 194 40.76 1.90 -2.71
C GLU A 194 40.57 3.08 -3.67
N LEU A 195 39.79 4.08 -3.25
CA LEU A 195 40.12 5.51 -3.24
C LEU A 195 38.88 6.33 -2.79
N THR A 196 38.95 6.86 -1.57
CA THR A 196 38.00 7.77 -0.86
C THR A 196 36.73 7.14 -0.28
N ALA A 197 36.68 7.05 1.06
CA ALA A 197 35.68 6.36 1.86
C ALA A 197 34.24 6.93 1.76
N ASP A 198 34.05 8.13 1.22
CA ASP A 198 32.73 8.76 1.10
C ASP A 198 31.97 8.40 -0.19
N LYS A 199 32.59 7.67 -1.13
CA LYS A 199 32.01 7.33 -2.44
C LYS A 199 31.68 5.86 -2.65
N ASN A 200 32.07 4.98 -1.72
CA ASN A 200 32.03 3.53 -1.92
C ASN A 200 30.79 2.83 -1.36
N ILE A 201 29.80 3.57 -0.87
CA ILE A 201 28.53 3.01 -0.39
C ILE A 201 27.45 3.31 -1.42
N TYR A 202 27.01 2.29 -2.13
CA TYR A 202 26.01 2.39 -3.20
C TYR A 202 24.68 1.77 -2.74
N PRO A 203 23.56 2.52 -2.82
CA PRO A 203 22.23 1.94 -2.77
C PRO A 203 21.99 1.04 -3.99
N VAL A 204 21.37 -0.11 -3.78
CA VAL A 204 21.02 -1.07 -4.84
C VAL A 204 19.50 -1.10 -5.03
N TYR A 205 19.05 -0.95 -6.27
CA TYR A 205 17.65 -1.09 -6.64
C TYR A 205 17.53 -1.78 -8.01
N ASP A 206 16.74 -2.86 -8.07
CA ASP A 206 16.55 -3.69 -9.27
C ASP A 206 17.86 -4.17 -9.91
N GLY A 207 18.80 -4.63 -9.07
CA GLY A 207 20.11 -5.12 -9.50
C GLY A 207 21.08 -4.05 -10.01
N ARG A 208 20.69 -2.76 -9.99
CA ARG A 208 21.55 -1.63 -10.37
C ARG A 208 22.11 -0.93 -9.14
N TYR A 209 23.39 -0.58 -9.21
CA TYR A 209 24.07 0.29 -8.24
C TYR A 209 23.86 1.76 -8.60
N TYR A 210 23.55 2.58 -7.61
CA TYR A 210 23.41 4.02 -7.76
C TYR A 210 24.47 4.73 -6.93
N THR A 211 25.16 5.73 -7.50
CA THR A 211 25.88 6.70 -6.65
C THR A 211 24.88 7.45 -5.77
N LYS A 212 25.34 8.07 -4.68
CA LYS A 212 24.46 8.87 -3.80
C LYS A 212 23.66 9.93 -4.56
N ALA A 213 24.29 10.66 -5.49
CA ALA A 213 23.62 11.67 -6.30
C ALA A 213 22.59 11.06 -7.26
N GLU A 214 22.95 9.97 -7.96
CA GLU A 214 22.02 9.24 -8.82
C GLU A 214 20.86 8.64 -8.04
N TRP A 215 21.09 8.21 -6.79
CA TRP A 215 20.07 7.68 -5.91
C TRP A 215 19.07 8.75 -5.50
N GLU A 216 19.55 9.90 -5.01
CA GLU A 216 18.71 11.03 -4.63
C GLU A 216 17.89 11.57 -5.81
N GLU A 217 18.43 11.53 -7.02
CA GLU A 217 17.73 11.92 -8.25
C GLU A 217 16.73 10.84 -8.72
N PHE A 218 17.14 9.57 -8.68
CA PHE A 218 16.29 8.43 -8.99
C PHE A 218 15.07 8.37 -8.06
N GLN A 219 15.25 8.60 -6.75
CA GLN A 219 14.16 8.67 -5.79
C GLN A 219 13.14 9.75 -6.16
N LYS A 220 13.55 10.91 -6.67
CA LYS A 220 12.61 11.95 -7.14
C LYS A 220 11.81 11.49 -8.36
N SER A 221 12.35 10.61 -9.19
CA SER A 221 11.65 10.01 -10.34
C SER A 221 10.68 8.89 -9.96
N LEU A 222 10.94 8.22 -8.84
CA LEU A 222 10.05 7.18 -8.32
C LEU A 222 8.72 7.81 -7.88
N PRO A 223 7.60 7.09 -8.03
CA PRO A 223 6.39 7.44 -7.33
C PRO A 223 6.67 7.54 -5.83
N TRP A 224 6.03 8.51 -5.15
CA TRP A 224 6.40 8.86 -3.78
C TRP A 224 6.25 7.69 -2.78
N TRP A 225 5.38 6.71 -3.08
CA TRP A 225 5.23 5.47 -2.30
C TRP A 225 6.41 4.49 -2.42
N LYS A 226 7.32 4.69 -3.38
CA LYS A 226 8.58 3.93 -3.54
C LYS A 226 9.81 4.73 -3.07
N ARG A 227 9.65 5.95 -2.57
CA ARG A 227 10.76 6.79 -2.07
C ARG A 227 11.11 6.39 -0.64
N ILE A 228 12.40 6.25 -0.36
CA ILE A 228 12.93 6.11 1.01
C ILE A 228 13.38 7.52 1.42
N LEU A 229 12.84 8.08 2.51
CA LEU A 229 13.20 9.42 3.01
C LEU A 229 14.52 9.40 3.78
#